data_AF-A0A1L2FUY4-F1
#
_entry.id   AF-A0A1L2FUY4-F1
#
_cell.length_a   1.000
_cell.length_b   1.000
_cell.length_c   1.000
_cell.angle_alpha   90.00
_cell.angle_beta   90.00
_cell.angle_gamma   90.00
#
_symmetry.space_group_name_H-M   'P 1'
#
loop_
_entity.id
_entity.type
_entity.pdbx_description
1 polymer ?
#
loop_
_entity_poly.entity_id
_entity_poly.type
_entity_poly.pdbx_seq_one_letter_code
_entity_poly.pdbx_strand_id
1 'polypeptide(L)'
;MLDFDNVSQRDTPSVAGLIHPGSDGGFYKAFFGFKELVIPVYNSISEACASNPNADVFLNFASHRSAYGSSVKALAEKSIKTVVIIAEGMPENEARSLISIAKKNNKVIIGPATVGGILAGGFKIGNTAGTIDNILACKLYRSGSVGFVSKSGGLSNEMYNVLSRNTDGIYEGIAIGGDAFPGSTLTDHALRFEHLPEVKMIVVLGELGGWDEYGIADALKRGQITKPVCAWVSGTVATIFPTEVQFGHAGAKSGGDAESAAAKNSALRAAGALVPQSFEEFAKIIGDTYARLVRGGLVKPVEEPTPPELPLDFKTAVKAGKVRKPTSIISTICDDRGDELTYAGVPISEICHEEYVVGDVIGLLWFKRKLPPYASRFIEMCLKLVADHGPCVSGAHNTIVAARAGKDLVSSLVSGLLTIGPRFGGAIDDAARSFKDAVDRKLTAEQFVEGMKAKGKRIPGIGHLIKSADDIDKRVVILKDYAKKHFTSSTYLEYALEVEQYTLQKANNLILNVDGCIGVLFLDLLYSCGLFKK
;
A
#
# COMPACT_ATOMS: atom_id res chain seq x y z
N MET A 1 -13.63 3.66 11.34
CA MET A 1 -15.02 3.32 11.73
C MET A 1 -15.04 2.41 12.94
N LEU A 2 -14.42 1.23 12.88
CA LEU A 2 -14.44 0.27 14.00
C LEU A 2 -13.88 0.79 15.32
N ASP A 3 -12.79 1.57 15.27
CA ASP A 3 -12.27 2.23 16.47
C ASP A 3 -13.27 3.23 17.06
N PHE A 4 -14.01 3.95 16.21
CA PHE A 4 -15.09 4.85 16.65
C PHE A 4 -16.23 4.07 17.29
N ASP A 5 -16.64 2.96 16.69
CA ASP A 5 -17.66 2.07 17.24
C ASP A 5 -17.28 1.58 18.64
N ASN A 6 -16.00 1.23 18.82
CA ASN A 6 -15.47 0.75 20.09
C ASN A 6 -15.46 1.85 21.17
N VAL A 7 -14.92 3.04 20.88
CA VAL A 7 -14.92 4.15 21.87
C VAL A 7 -16.32 4.68 22.16
N SER A 8 -17.25 4.49 21.21
CA SER A 8 -18.68 4.78 21.38
C SER A 8 -19.43 3.66 22.09
N GLN A 9 -18.74 2.59 22.54
CA GLN A 9 -19.31 1.46 23.27
C GLN A 9 -20.46 0.75 22.52
N ARG A 10 -20.37 0.66 21.19
CA ARG A 10 -21.32 -0.16 20.41
C ARG A 10 -21.10 -1.64 20.69
N ASP A 11 -22.20 -2.39 20.77
CA ASP A 11 -22.13 -3.85 20.91
C ASP A 11 -21.62 -4.54 19.64
N THR A 12 -21.93 -3.97 18.47
CA THR A 12 -21.55 -4.53 17.17
C THR A 12 -20.81 -3.53 16.29
N PRO A 13 -19.79 -4.00 15.54
CA PRO A 13 -19.15 -3.25 14.47
C PRO A 13 -20.16 -2.65 13.49
N SER A 14 -19.87 -1.45 12.99
CA SER A 14 -20.69 -0.76 12.00
C SER A 14 -20.48 -1.24 10.56
N VAL A 15 -19.42 -2.02 10.30
CA VAL A 15 -19.06 -2.52 8.96
C VAL A 15 -19.42 -4.00 8.87
N ALA A 16 -20.49 -4.31 8.13
CA ALA A 16 -20.95 -5.68 7.93
C ALA A 16 -20.14 -6.46 6.87
N GLY A 17 -19.61 -5.76 5.86
CA GLY A 17 -18.93 -6.37 4.73
C GLY A 17 -18.18 -5.35 3.89
N LEU A 18 -17.19 -5.82 3.14
CA LEU A 18 -16.48 -5.04 2.13
C LEU A 18 -16.85 -5.57 0.73
N ILE A 19 -16.86 -4.68 -0.26
CA ILE A 19 -17.14 -5.06 -1.65
C ILE A 19 -15.92 -4.69 -2.48
N HIS A 20 -15.28 -5.69 -3.08
CA HIS A 20 -14.14 -5.52 -3.98
C HIS A 20 -14.42 -6.24 -5.30
N PRO A 21 -14.92 -5.52 -6.31
CA PRO A 21 -15.19 -6.10 -7.63
C PRO A 21 -13.93 -6.72 -8.23
N GLY A 22 -14.02 -7.97 -8.67
CA GLY A 22 -12.89 -8.74 -9.19
C GLY A 22 -12.10 -9.52 -8.13
N SER A 23 -12.50 -9.49 -6.86
CA SER A 23 -11.96 -10.41 -5.85
C SER A 23 -12.59 -11.80 -5.95
N ASP A 24 -11.82 -12.82 -5.60
CA ASP A 24 -12.31 -14.19 -5.37
C ASP A 24 -13.06 -14.32 -4.01
N GLY A 25 -13.45 -13.20 -3.40
CA GLY A 25 -14.00 -13.11 -2.04
C GLY A 25 -12.92 -13.19 -0.96
N GLY A 26 -13.34 -13.55 0.26
CA GLY A 26 -12.44 -13.80 1.39
C GLY A 26 -12.78 -12.96 2.63
N PHE A 27 -11.77 -12.70 3.46
CA PHE A 27 -11.92 -11.97 4.72
C PHE A 27 -10.86 -10.88 4.86
N TYR A 28 -11.29 -9.73 5.35
CA TYR A 28 -10.42 -8.64 5.75
C TYR A 28 -10.26 -8.65 7.27
N LYS A 29 -9.01 -8.73 7.76
CA LYS A 29 -8.72 -8.70 9.19
C LYS A 29 -8.68 -7.27 9.70
N ALA A 30 -9.43 -6.98 10.76
CA ALA A 30 -9.49 -5.67 11.40
C ALA A 30 -9.49 -5.79 12.93
N PHE A 31 -9.46 -4.66 13.63
CA PHE A 31 -9.52 -4.59 15.09
C PHE A 31 -10.85 -4.00 15.57
N PHE A 32 -11.31 -4.47 16.73
CA PHE A 32 -12.38 -3.87 17.52
C PHE A 32 -11.92 -3.84 18.98
N GLY A 33 -11.36 -2.70 19.38
CA GLY A 33 -10.57 -2.59 20.59
C GLY A 33 -9.34 -3.51 20.52
N PHE A 34 -9.15 -4.34 21.55
CA PHE A 34 -8.02 -5.28 21.64
C PHE A 34 -8.24 -6.61 20.90
N LYS A 35 -9.41 -6.82 20.28
CA LYS A 35 -9.74 -8.08 19.59
C LYS A 35 -9.57 -7.93 18.08
N GLU A 36 -8.98 -8.96 17.46
CA GLU A 36 -9.02 -9.12 16.00
C GLU A 36 -10.40 -9.65 15.59
N LEU A 37 -10.92 -9.14 14.47
CA LEU A 37 -12.12 -9.64 13.81
C LEU A 37 -11.86 -9.80 12.31
N VAL A 38 -12.75 -10.55 11.66
CA VAL A 38 -12.75 -10.77 10.22
C VAL A 38 -14.03 -10.20 9.62
N ILE A 39 -13.88 -9.41 8.56
CA ILE A 39 -14.99 -8.82 7.80
C ILE A 39 -15.05 -9.53 6.44
N PRO A 40 -16.20 -10.08 6.03
CA PRO A 40 -16.31 -10.74 4.74
C PRO A 40 -16.12 -9.74 3.59
N VAL A 41 -15.41 -10.18 2.55
CA VAL A 41 -15.19 -9.45 1.29
C VAL A 41 -16.00 -10.13 0.19
N TYR A 42 -16.85 -9.35 -0.47
CA TYR A 42 -17.76 -9.80 -1.51
C TYR A 42 -17.33 -9.26 -2.87
N ASN A 43 -17.61 -10.01 -3.93
CA ASN A 43 -17.31 -9.60 -5.29
C ASN A 43 -18.37 -8.62 -5.84
N SER A 44 -19.60 -8.70 -5.35
CA SER A 44 -20.70 -7.85 -5.83
C SER A 44 -21.55 -7.22 -4.71
N ILE A 45 -22.18 -6.09 -5.04
CA ILE A 45 -23.09 -5.38 -4.13
C ILE A 45 -24.29 -6.26 -3.76
N SER A 46 -24.85 -6.97 -4.74
CA SER A 46 -26.05 -7.81 -4.54
C SER A 46 -25.76 -8.98 -3.60
N GLU A 47 -24.62 -9.66 -3.79
CA GLU A 47 -24.16 -10.73 -2.89
C GLU A 47 -23.94 -10.22 -1.46
N ALA A 48 -23.30 -9.05 -1.31
CA ALA A 48 -23.09 -8.43 -0.01
C ALA A 48 -24.41 -8.08 0.68
N CYS A 49 -25.38 -7.54 -0.06
CA CYS A 49 -26.71 -7.21 0.48
C CYS A 49 -27.52 -8.46 0.84
N ALA A 50 -27.43 -9.52 0.04
CA ALA A 50 -28.11 -10.78 0.32
C ALA A 50 -27.54 -11.46 1.58
N SER A 51 -26.23 -11.37 1.78
CA SER A 51 -25.54 -11.95 2.95
C SER A 51 -25.70 -11.08 4.21
N ASN A 52 -25.96 -9.78 4.06
CA ASN A 52 -26.07 -8.82 5.16
C ASN A 52 -27.39 -8.02 5.04
N PRO A 53 -28.56 -8.67 5.23
CA PRO A 53 -29.86 -8.04 4.98
C PRO A 53 -30.16 -6.85 5.90
N ASN A 54 -29.48 -6.77 7.06
CA ASN A 54 -29.61 -5.68 8.03
C ASN A 54 -28.74 -4.46 7.70
N ALA A 55 -27.85 -4.54 6.71
CA ALA A 55 -27.05 -3.40 6.28
C ALA A 55 -27.91 -2.45 5.43
N ASP A 56 -28.09 -1.23 5.91
CA ASP A 56 -28.94 -0.20 5.30
C ASP A 56 -28.15 1.02 4.79
N VAL A 57 -26.85 1.10 5.09
CA VAL A 57 -25.95 2.14 4.61
C VAL A 57 -24.90 1.55 3.68
N PHE A 58 -24.79 2.10 2.46
CA PHE A 58 -23.75 1.76 1.49
C PHE A 58 -22.74 2.91 1.38
N LEU A 59 -21.49 2.64 1.77
CA LEU A 59 -20.39 3.62 1.67
C LEU A 59 -19.60 3.41 0.37
N ASN A 60 -19.72 4.36 -0.55
CA ASN A 60 -19.13 4.25 -1.87
C ASN A 60 -17.79 5.00 -1.98
N PHE A 61 -16.70 4.24 -1.89
CA PHE A 61 -15.33 4.70 -2.12
C PHE A 61 -14.84 4.48 -3.56
N ALA A 62 -15.73 4.15 -4.50
CA ALA A 62 -15.34 4.03 -5.90
C ALA A 62 -14.81 5.38 -6.44
N SER A 63 -13.89 5.33 -7.40
CA SER A 63 -13.43 6.56 -8.09
C SER A 63 -14.59 7.26 -8.81
N HIS A 64 -14.48 8.55 -9.12
CA HIS A 64 -15.52 9.29 -9.85
C HIS A 64 -15.97 8.60 -11.16
N ARG A 65 -15.06 7.87 -11.83
CA ARG A 65 -15.34 7.10 -13.06
C ARG A 65 -16.26 5.91 -12.85
N SER A 66 -16.38 5.41 -11.62
CA SER A 66 -17.14 4.19 -11.29
C SER A 66 -18.20 4.42 -10.21
N ALA A 67 -18.19 5.59 -9.57
CA ALA A 67 -19.13 5.99 -8.53
C ALA A 67 -20.58 5.99 -9.03
N TYR A 68 -20.84 6.44 -10.27
CA TYR A 68 -22.18 6.38 -10.85
C TYR A 68 -22.70 4.94 -10.96
N GLY A 69 -21.99 4.07 -11.67
CA GLY A 69 -22.44 2.69 -11.92
C GLY A 69 -22.60 1.87 -10.64
N SER A 70 -21.74 2.08 -9.64
CA SER A 70 -21.85 1.42 -8.33
C SER A 70 -23.03 1.98 -7.50
N SER A 71 -23.25 3.30 -7.52
CA SER A 71 -24.37 3.93 -6.81
C SER A 71 -25.72 3.55 -7.41
N VAL A 72 -25.85 3.45 -8.73
CA VAL A 72 -27.07 2.96 -9.38
C VAL A 72 -27.42 1.56 -8.89
N LYS A 73 -26.44 0.66 -8.80
CA LYS A 73 -26.65 -0.71 -8.29
C LYS A 73 -27.06 -0.70 -6.81
N ALA A 74 -26.37 0.06 -5.96
CA ALA A 74 -26.72 0.16 -4.53
C ALA A 74 -28.12 0.77 -4.31
N LEU A 75 -28.51 1.77 -5.11
CA LEU A 75 -29.85 2.36 -5.08
C LEU A 75 -30.95 1.40 -5.54
N ALA A 76 -30.62 0.33 -6.27
CA ALA A 76 -31.58 -0.72 -6.62
C ALA A 76 -31.82 -1.74 -5.48
N GLU A 77 -30.86 -1.91 -4.56
CA GLU A 77 -30.93 -2.93 -3.50
C GLU A 77 -31.91 -2.56 -2.38
N LYS A 78 -32.87 -3.42 -2.06
CA LYS A 78 -33.98 -3.07 -1.14
C LYS A 78 -33.54 -2.76 0.31
N SER A 79 -32.48 -3.43 0.79
CA SER A 79 -31.94 -3.25 2.15
C SER A 79 -31.31 -1.86 2.33
N ILE A 80 -30.63 -1.34 1.30
CA ILE A 80 -29.94 -0.05 1.35
C ILE A 80 -30.93 1.11 1.35
N LYS A 81 -30.85 1.97 2.36
CA LYS A 81 -31.64 3.22 2.51
C LYS A 81 -30.80 4.47 2.25
N THR A 82 -29.52 4.42 2.60
CA THR A 82 -28.60 5.55 2.45
C THR A 82 -27.39 5.14 1.63
N VAL A 83 -27.09 5.90 0.58
CA VAL A 83 -25.87 5.77 -0.23
C VAL A 83 -24.99 6.98 0.02
N VAL A 84 -23.76 6.76 0.48
CA VAL A 84 -22.78 7.84 0.68
C VAL A 84 -21.77 7.79 -0.46
N ILE A 85 -21.62 8.89 -1.19
CA ILE A 85 -20.74 8.97 -2.35
C ILE A 85 -19.54 9.86 -2.00
N ILE A 86 -18.39 9.23 -1.77
CA ILE A 86 -17.17 9.95 -1.36
C ILE A 86 -16.48 10.64 -2.53
N ALA A 87 -16.63 10.08 -3.74
CA ALA A 87 -15.94 10.53 -4.94
C ALA A 87 -16.19 12.01 -5.25
N GLU A 88 -15.11 12.75 -5.46
CA GLU A 88 -15.11 14.11 -5.99
C GLU A 88 -14.86 14.12 -7.50
N GLY A 89 -15.47 15.06 -8.22
CA GLY A 89 -15.34 15.19 -9.67
C GLY A 89 -16.29 14.30 -10.47
N MET A 90 -17.45 13.95 -9.90
CA MET A 90 -18.50 13.29 -10.66
C MET A 90 -19.16 14.27 -11.65
N PRO A 91 -19.46 13.87 -12.89
CA PRO A 91 -20.23 14.70 -13.81
C PRO A 91 -21.59 15.09 -13.22
N GLU A 92 -21.95 16.37 -13.31
CA GLU A 92 -23.22 16.90 -12.76
C GLU A 92 -24.45 16.14 -13.27
N ASN A 93 -24.43 15.71 -14.53
CA ASN A 93 -25.53 14.95 -15.11
C ASN A 93 -25.73 13.58 -14.44
N GLU A 94 -24.63 12.92 -14.05
CA GLU A 94 -24.66 11.66 -13.32
C GLU A 94 -25.19 11.88 -11.90
N ALA A 95 -24.75 12.93 -11.21
CA ALA A 95 -25.28 13.30 -9.90
C ALA A 95 -26.80 13.56 -9.94
N ARG A 96 -27.27 14.35 -10.92
CA ARG A 96 -28.72 14.59 -11.13
C ARG A 96 -29.51 13.32 -11.43
N SER A 97 -28.94 12.41 -12.23
CA SER A 97 -29.54 11.10 -12.49
C SER A 97 -29.68 10.28 -11.20
N LEU A 98 -28.62 10.21 -10.38
CA LEU A 98 -28.65 9.52 -9.09
C LEU A 98 -29.66 10.12 -8.12
N ILE A 99 -29.77 11.45 -8.05
CA ILE A 99 -30.79 12.15 -7.24
C ILE A 99 -32.19 11.71 -7.66
N SER A 100 -32.47 11.67 -8.97
CA SER A 100 -33.77 11.24 -9.50
C SER A 100 -34.08 9.77 -9.13
N ILE A 101 -33.09 8.87 -9.28
CA ILE A 101 -33.22 7.46 -8.91
C ILE A 101 -33.47 7.29 -7.40
N ALA A 102 -32.72 8.00 -6.56
CA ALA A 102 -32.86 7.95 -5.11
C ALA A 102 -34.25 8.43 -4.65
N LYS A 103 -34.74 9.54 -5.20
CA LYS A 103 -36.10 10.04 -4.94
C LYS A 103 -37.16 9.02 -5.34
N LYS A 104 -37.06 8.44 -6.54
CA LYS A 104 -37.99 7.39 -7.02
C LYS A 104 -38.02 6.17 -6.10
N ASN A 105 -36.87 5.83 -5.51
CA ASN A 105 -36.74 4.66 -4.63
C ASN A 105 -36.91 4.99 -3.13
N ASN A 106 -37.26 6.24 -2.79
CA ASN A 106 -37.35 6.72 -1.40
C ASN A 106 -36.08 6.45 -0.57
N LYS A 107 -34.92 6.87 -1.11
CA LYS A 107 -33.59 6.70 -0.52
C LYS A 107 -32.87 8.03 -0.38
N VAL A 108 -31.88 8.06 0.50
CA VAL A 108 -31.04 9.24 0.75
C VAL A 108 -29.67 9.06 0.10
N ILE A 109 -29.14 10.12 -0.50
CA ILE A 109 -27.74 10.19 -0.92
C ILE A 109 -27.05 11.27 -0.10
N ILE A 110 -25.91 10.97 0.51
CA ILE A 110 -25.01 11.97 1.11
C ILE A 110 -23.78 12.08 0.19
N GLY A 111 -23.46 13.29 -0.28
CA GLY A 111 -22.49 13.51 -1.37
C GLY A 111 -23.17 13.71 -2.73
N PRO A 112 -22.42 13.71 -3.86
CA PRO A 112 -21.00 13.37 -3.99
C PRO A 112 -20.04 14.40 -3.38
N ALA A 113 -18.74 14.16 -3.50
CA ALA A 113 -17.68 15.05 -2.99
C ALA A 113 -17.82 15.36 -1.48
N THR A 114 -18.04 14.31 -0.67
CA THR A 114 -18.21 14.43 0.79
C THR A 114 -17.28 13.50 1.56
N VAL A 115 -16.93 13.91 2.78
CA VAL A 115 -16.36 13.00 3.79
C VAL A 115 -17.42 12.11 4.44
N GLY A 116 -18.70 12.50 4.32
CA GLY A 116 -19.86 11.85 4.88
C GLY A 116 -20.47 12.63 6.05
N GLY A 117 -20.44 12.02 7.23
CA GLY A 117 -21.09 12.52 8.42
C GLY A 117 -20.90 11.60 9.62
N ILE A 118 -21.32 12.08 10.78
CA ILE A 118 -21.16 11.38 12.04
C ILE A 118 -22.38 11.64 12.94
N LEU A 119 -22.98 10.56 13.42
CA LEU A 119 -23.88 10.56 14.56
C LEU A 119 -23.01 10.25 15.78
N ALA A 120 -22.81 11.22 16.67
CA ALA A 120 -21.90 11.06 17.80
C ALA A 120 -22.39 9.98 18.76
N GLY A 121 -21.50 9.09 19.19
CA GLY A 121 -21.82 7.84 19.91
C GLY A 121 -22.59 6.79 19.10
N GLY A 122 -22.98 7.11 17.86
CA GLY A 122 -23.85 6.29 17.03
C GLY A 122 -23.11 5.68 15.84
N PHE A 123 -22.89 6.43 14.77
CA PHE A 123 -22.30 5.89 13.53
C PHE A 123 -21.43 6.95 12.85
N LYS A 124 -20.25 6.53 12.38
CA LYS A 124 -19.32 7.40 11.63
C LYS A 124 -19.20 6.90 10.20
N ILE A 125 -19.45 7.77 9.24
CA ILE A 125 -19.23 7.48 7.83
C ILE A 125 -17.74 7.59 7.51
N GLY A 126 -17.12 6.47 7.16
CA GLY A 126 -15.78 6.43 6.58
C GLY A 126 -14.74 7.18 7.40
N ASN A 127 -14.19 8.24 6.79
CA ASN A 127 -13.09 9.04 7.33
C ASN A 127 -13.56 10.30 8.08
N THR A 128 -14.87 10.51 8.25
CA THR A 128 -15.43 11.71 8.93
C THR A 128 -14.79 11.90 10.31
N ALA A 129 -14.35 13.12 10.64
CA ALA A 129 -13.64 13.43 11.88
C ALA A 129 -12.26 12.78 12.08
N GLY A 130 -11.68 12.16 11.04
CA GLY A 130 -10.26 11.77 11.03
C GLY A 130 -9.87 10.71 12.06
N THR A 131 -8.76 10.95 12.77
CA THR A 131 -8.13 10.03 13.72
C THR A 131 -8.94 9.89 15.01
N ILE A 132 -8.61 8.86 15.80
CA ILE A 132 -9.20 8.67 17.13
C ILE A 132 -8.87 9.82 18.07
N ASP A 133 -7.66 10.36 18.03
CA ASP A 133 -7.28 11.50 18.87
C ASP A 133 -8.25 12.68 18.66
N ASN A 134 -8.64 12.95 17.41
CA ASN A 134 -9.60 14.00 17.10
C ASN A 134 -11.03 13.66 17.56
N ILE A 135 -11.46 12.39 17.40
CA ILE A 135 -12.75 11.92 17.92
C ILE A 135 -12.84 12.11 19.44
N LEU A 136 -11.79 11.79 20.17
CA LEU A 136 -11.73 11.95 21.63
C LEU A 136 -11.68 13.44 22.02
N ALA A 137 -10.83 14.22 21.37
CA ALA A 137 -10.68 15.66 21.63
C ALA A 137 -11.99 16.44 21.38
N CYS A 138 -12.72 16.10 20.32
CA CYS A 138 -14.01 16.71 19.98
C CYS A 138 -15.21 16.04 20.67
N LYS A 139 -14.98 15.08 21.58
CA LYS A 139 -16.01 14.36 22.35
C LYS A 139 -17.07 13.68 21.48
N LEU A 140 -16.69 13.17 20.32
CA LEU A 140 -17.61 12.61 19.32
C LEU A 140 -18.08 11.19 19.66
N TYR A 141 -17.49 10.55 20.67
CA TYR A 141 -17.88 9.23 21.17
C TYR A 141 -19.18 9.22 21.98
N ARG A 142 -19.78 10.40 22.23
CA ARG A 142 -21.07 10.54 22.95
C ARG A 142 -21.91 11.64 22.31
N SER A 143 -23.24 11.47 22.30
CA SER A 143 -24.14 12.44 21.68
C SER A 143 -24.30 13.70 22.53
N GLY A 144 -24.23 14.87 21.90
CA GLY A 144 -24.67 16.16 22.44
C GLY A 144 -26.04 16.58 21.91
N SER A 145 -26.32 17.88 21.90
CA SER A 145 -27.65 18.44 21.56
C SER A 145 -27.68 19.20 20.22
N VAL A 146 -26.57 19.29 19.49
CA VAL A 146 -26.45 20.12 18.27
C VAL A 146 -26.57 19.30 17.00
N GLY A 147 -27.50 19.65 16.11
CA GLY A 147 -27.55 19.16 14.73
C GLY A 147 -26.73 20.06 13.82
N PHE A 148 -25.71 19.53 13.15
CA PHE A 148 -24.81 20.30 12.28
C PHE A 148 -24.91 19.84 10.83
N VAL A 149 -24.98 20.79 9.89
CA VAL A 149 -24.89 20.49 8.46
C VAL A 149 -24.03 21.51 7.73
N SER A 150 -23.19 21.03 6.80
CA SER A 150 -22.32 21.87 6.00
C SER A 150 -22.12 21.34 4.58
N LYS A 151 -21.60 22.17 3.68
CA LYS A 151 -21.09 21.72 2.37
C LYS A 151 -19.69 21.09 2.48
N SER A 152 -18.74 21.81 3.08
CA SER A 152 -17.33 21.41 3.17
C SER A 152 -17.07 20.31 4.22
N GLY A 153 -16.52 19.17 3.80
CA GLY A 153 -16.10 18.12 4.72
C GLY A 153 -14.90 18.48 5.61
N GLY A 154 -13.97 19.29 5.09
CA GLY A 154 -12.82 19.78 5.87
C GLY A 154 -13.26 20.72 7.00
N LEU A 155 -14.10 21.71 6.69
CA LEU A 155 -14.64 22.62 7.70
C LEU A 155 -15.61 21.93 8.66
N SER A 156 -16.26 20.81 8.28
CA SER A 156 -17.03 20.02 9.25
C SER A 156 -16.17 19.59 10.43
N ASN A 157 -14.91 19.19 10.20
CA ASN A 157 -14.04 18.76 11.29
C ASN A 157 -13.64 19.92 12.21
N GLU A 158 -13.40 21.11 11.65
CA GLU A 158 -13.18 22.31 12.45
C GLU A 158 -14.44 22.68 13.24
N MET A 159 -15.62 22.57 12.63
CA MET A 159 -16.88 22.82 13.33
C MET A 159 -17.13 21.80 14.44
N TYR A 160 -16.73 20.53 14.31
CA TYR A 160 -16.79 19.59 15.43
C TYR A 160 -15.95 20.06 16.63
N ASN A 161 -14.74 20.58 16.36
CA ASN A 161 -13.89 21.19 17.39
C ASN A 161 -14.57 22.43 18.01
N VAL A 162 -15.07 23.37 17.20
CA VAL A 162 -15.78 24.57 17.69
C VAL A 162 -17.00 24.20 18.54
N LEU A 163 -17.84 23.28 18.05
CA LEU A 163 -19.06 22.86 18.74
C LEU A 163 -18.72 22.16 20.07
N SER A 164 -17.74 21.27 20.09
CA SER A 164 -17.32 20.57 21.32
C SER A 164 -16.81 21.50 22.43
N ARG A 165 -16.30 22.69 22.08
CA ARG A 165 -15.78 23.70 23.01
C ARG A 165 -16.84 24.70 23.48
N ASN A 166 -17.90 24.91 22.70
CA ASN A 166 -18.89 25.95 22.94
C ASN A 166 -20.28 25.39 23.31
N THR A 167 -20.50 24.08 23.20
CA THR A 167 -21.75 23.38 23.54
C THR A 167 -21.45 22.06 24.27
N ASP A 168 -22.46 21.19 24.48
CA ASP A 168 -22.27 19.79 24.92
C ASP A 168 -21.76 18.84 23.82
N GLY A 169 -21.50 19.37 22.61
CA GLY A 169 -21.11 18.59 21.42
C GLY A 169 -22.25 18.42 20.43
N ILE A 170 -21.96 17.69 19.35
CA ILE A 170 -22.96 17.39 18.31
C ILE A 170 -23.80 16.18 18.69
N TYR A 171 -25.07 16.21 18.34
CA TYR A 171 -25.87 15.00 18.17
C TYR A 171 -25.45 14.32 16.86
N GLU A 172 -25.59 15.04 15.75
CA GLU A 172 -25.28 14.55 14.42
C GLU A 172 -24.70 15.68 13.55
N GLY A 173 -23.70 15.36 12.74
CA GLY A 173 -23.04 16.29 11.83
C GLY A 173 -22.91 15.71 10.42
N ILE A 174 -23.47 16.39 9.41
CA ILE A 174 -23.44 15.94 8.00
C ILE A 174 -22.70 16.95 7.12
N ALA A 175 -21.79 16.45 6.28
CA ALA A 175 -21.28 17.17 5.13
C ALA A 175 -22.05 16.72 3.88
N ILE A 176 -22.83 17.61 3.25
CA ILE A 176 -23.62 17.25 2.07
C ILE A 176 -22.77 17.10 0.80
N GLY A 177 -21.58 17.71 0.79
CA GLY A 177 -20.64 17.72 -0.32
C GLY A 177 -20.56 19.07 -1.03
N GLY A 178 -19.45 19.27 -1.75
CA GLY A 178 -19.14 20.52 -2.47
C GLY A 178 -19.65 20.58 -3.92
N ASP A 179 -20.25 19.50 -4.43
CA ASP A 179 -20.78 19.46 -5.80
C ASP A 179 -22.01 20.36 -5.96
N ALA A 180 -22.24 20.87 -7.17
CA ALA A 180 -23.36 21.77 -7.46
C ALA A 180 -24.74 21.13 -7.24
N PHE A 181 -24.84 19.81 -7.39
CA PHE A 181 -26.06 19.03 -7.20
C PHE A 181 -25.81 17.92 -6.16
N PRO A 182 -25.84 18.25 -4.85
CA PRO A 182 -25.68 17.25 -3.81
C PRO A 182 -26.94 16.37 -3.74
N GLY A 183 -26.72 15.12 -3.34
CA GLY A 183 -27.73 14.07 -3.18
C GLY A 183 -28.82 14.41 -2.17
N SER A 184 -28.42 15.12 -1.11
CA SER A 184 -29.24 15.71 -0.07
C SER A 184 -28.74 17.13 0.22
N THR A 185 -29.66 18.02 0.60
CA THR A 185 -29.39 19.46 0.74
C THR A 185 -29.22 19.88 2.20
N LEU A 186 -28.66 21.07 2.45
CA LEU A 186 -28.60 21.68 3.78
C LEU A 186 -30.00 21.76 4.38
N THR A 187 -30.98 22.13 3.55
CA THR A 187 -32.39 22.22 3.93
C THR A 187 -32.96 20.86 4.35
N ASP A 188 -32.68 19.79 3.61
CA ASP A 188 -33.17 18.44 3.94
C ASP A 188 -32.71 18.00 5.34
N HIS A 189 -31.44 18.22 5.67
CA HIS A 189 -30.91 17.85 6.98
C HIS A 189 -31.37 18.80 8.08
N ALA A 190 -31.51 20.10 7.82
CA ALA A 190 -32.06 21.05 8.80
C ALA A 190 -33.51 20.69 9.18
N LEU A 191 -34.36 20.35 8.21
CA LEU A 191 -35.73 19.87 8.46
C LEU A 191 -35.72 18.54 9.22
N ARG A 192 -34.82 17.61 8.88
CA ARG A 192 -34.67 16.37 9.63
C ARG A 192 -34.28 16.64 11.09
N PHE A 193 -33.35 17.55 11.34
CA PHE A 193 -32.94 17.94 12.68
C PHE A 193 -34.07 18.60 13.48
N GLU A 194 -34.98 19.33 12.84
CA GLU A 194 -36.19 19.84 13.49
C GLU A 194 -37.02 18.68 14.09
N HIS A 195 -37.15 17.57 13.37
CA HIS A 195 -37.95 16.43 13.80
C HIS A 195 -37.25 15.51 14.81
N LEU A 196 -35.95 15.66 15.06
CA LEU A 196 -35.21 14.86 16.05
C LEU A 196 -35.32 15.48 17.44
N PRO A 197 -36.01 14.87 18.42
CA PRO A 197 -36.18 15.45 19.74
C PRO A 197 -34.86 15.67 20.49
N GLU A 198 -33.81 14.92 20.18
CA GLU A 198 -32.48 15.03 20.77
C GLU A 198 -31.76 16.31 20.33
N VAL A 199 -32.03 16.79 19.12
CA VAL A 199 -31.47 18.04 18.61
C VAL A 199 -32.23 19.23 19.21
N LYS A 200 -31.52 20.15 19.85
CA LYS A 200 -32.09 21.35 20.49
C LYS A 200 -31.71 22.66 19.78
N MET A 201 -30.67 22.64 18.95
CA MET A 201 -30.30 23.73 18.06
C MET A 201 -29.64 23.20 16.79
N ILE A 202 -29.78 23.96 15.71
CA ILE A 202 -29.27 23.61 14.39
C ILE A 202 -28.14 24.59 14.04
N VAL A 203 -27.03 24.07 13.56
CA VAL A 203 -25.88 24.85 13.09
C VAL A 203 -25.65 24.56 11.62
N VAL A 204 -25.65 25.61 10.80
CA VAL A 204 -25.52 25.51 9.33
C VAL A 204 -24.28 26.26 8.88
N LEU A 205 -23.42 25.59 8.12
CA LEU A 205 -22.29 26.20 7.44
C LEU A 205 -22.47 26.08 5.93
N GLY A 206 -23.02 27.14 5.34
CA GLY A 206 -23.26 27.26 3.90
C GLY A 206 -22.05 27.80 3.14
N GLU A 207 -22.21 27.90 1.83
CA GLU A 207 -21.18 28.44 0.92
C GLU A 207 -21.83 29.28 -0.19
N LEU A 208 -21.06 30.22 -0.75
CA LEU A 208 -21.45 30.92 -1.98
C LEU A 208 -21.83 29.94 -3.10
N GLY A 209 -22.67 30.39 -4.03
CA GLY A 209 -23.12 29.57 -5.17
C GLY A 209 -24.34 28.70 -4.86
N GLY A 210 -25.29 28.66 -5.80
CA GLY A 210 -26.54 27.92 -5.67
C GLY A 210 -27.52 28.51 -4.65
N TRP A 211 -28.58 27.75 -4.33
CA TRP A 211 -29.80 28.27 -3.69
C TRP A 211 -30.22 27.56 -2.39
N ASP A 212 -29.43 26.60 -1.92
CA ASP A 212 -29.81 25.71 -0.82
C ASP A 212 -30.14 26.46 0.48
N GLU A 213 -29.34 27.45 0.86
CA GLU A 213 -29.53 28.23 2.09
C GLU A 213 -30.85 29.01 2.13
N TYR A 214 -31.41 29.36 0.96
CA TYR A 214 -32.72 30.00 0.88
C TYR A 214 -33.85 29.06 1.30
N GLY A 215 -33.70 27.75 1.09
CA GLY A 215 -34.68 26.76 1.57
C GLY A 215 -34.82 26.77 3.09
N ILE A 216 -33.71 26.95 3.82
CA ILE A 216 -33.71 27.12 5.29
C ILE A 216 -34.39 28.44 5.68
N ALA A 217 -34.07 29.53 4.99
CA ALA A 217 -34.69 30.83 5.24
C ALA A 217 -36.22 30.78 5.03
N ASP A 218 -36.69 30.08 3.99
CA ASP A 218 -38.11 29.89 3.73
C ASP A 218 -38.78 28.97 4.76
N ALA A 219 -38.10 27.90 5.18
CA ALA A 219 -38.60 26.99 6.22
C ALA A 219 -38.76 27.71 7.57
N LEU A 220 -37.83 28.59 7.93
CA LEU A 220 -37.92 29.46 9.12
C LEU A 220 -39.13 30.41 9.02
N LYS A 221 -39.29 31.11 7.90
CA LYS A 221 -40.43 32.02 7.68
C LYS A 221 -41.78 31.32 7.73
N ARG A 222 -41.84 30.06 7.26
CA ARG A 222 -43.06 29.23 7.28
C ARG A 222 -43.32 28.56 8.62
N GLY A 223 -42.43 28.72 9.61
CA GLY A 223 -42.53 28.06 10.91
C GLY A 223 -42.32 26.54 10.84
N GLN A 224 -41.69 26.04 9.77
CA GLN A 224 -41.36 24.62 9.61
C GLN A 224 -40.09 24.25 10.39
N ILE A 225 -39.21 25.21 10.64
CA ILE A 225 -38.09 25.08 11.58
C ILE A 225 -38.37 26.04 12.74
N THR A 226 -38.52 25.49 13.94
CA THR A 226 -38.81 26.28 15.15
C THR A 226 -37.64 26.28 16.13
N LYS A 227 -36.71 25.31 16.01
CA LYS A 227 -35.48 25.30 16.81
C LYS A 227 -34.56 26.47 16.41
N PRO A 228 -33.74 26.98 17.35
CA PRO A 228 -32.75 28.01 17.03
C PRO A 228 -31.77 27.53 15.95
N VAL A 229 -31.63 28.33 14.88
CA VAL A 229 -30.67 28.10 13.80
C VAL A 229 -29.53 29.12 13.91
N CYS A 230 -28.31 28.65 14.12
CA CYS A 230 -27.10 29.46 13.95
C CYS A 230 -26.53 29.18 12.55
N ALA A 231 -26.38 30.19 11.70
CA ALA A 231 -25.95 29.97 10.33
C ALA A 231 -24.84 30.95 9.90
N TRP A 232 -23.91 30.45 9.10
CA TRP A 232 -22.92 31.27 8.41
C TRP A 232 -22.72 30.75 6.99
N VAL A 233 -22.68 31.65 6.02
CA VAL A 233 -22.36 31.33 4.62
C VAL A 233 -20.97 31.89 4.31
N SER A 234 -20.03 31.00 3.99
CA SER A 234 -18.65 31.37 3.62
C SER A 234 -18.54 31.86 2.19
N GLY A 235 -17.49 32.63 1.88
CA GLY A 235 -17.26 33.18 0.54
C GLY A 235 -17.53 34.68 0.40
N THR A 236 -17.60 35.42 1.52
CA THR A 236 -17.82 36.87 1.52
C THR A 236 -16.72 37.65 0.79
N VAL A 237 -15.50 37.10 0.72
CA VAL A 237 -14.38 37.69 -0.03
C VAL A 237 -14.65 37.80 -1.54
N ALA A 238 -15.57 37.00 -2.08
CA ALA A 238 -15.86 36.99 -3.51
C ALA A 238 -16.28 38.37 -4.05
N THR A 239 -16.90 39.21 -3.20
CA THR A 239 -17.33 40.57 -3.58
C THR A 239 -16.17 41.56 -3.74
N ILE A 240 -14.97 41.21 -3.27
CA ILE A 240 -13.76 42.06 -3.35
C ILE A 240 -13.00 41.76 -4.66
N PHE A 241 -13.24 40.59 -5.27
CA PHE A 241 -12.57 40.25 -6.52
C PHE A 241 -13.17 41.03 -7.71
N PRO A 242 -12.32 41.51 -8.64
CA PRO A 242 -12.78 42.26 -9.81
C PRO A 242 -13.48 41.39 -10.86
N THR A 243 -13.32 40.07 -10.80
CA THR A 243 -13.87 39.08 -11.75
C THR A 243 -14.46 37.90 -10.99
N GLU A 244 -15.34 37.14 -11.65
CA GLU A 244 -15.84 35.87 -11.11
C GLU A 244 -14.68 34.92 -10.83
N VAL A 245 -14.67 34.34 -9.62
CA VAL A 245 -13.70 33.33 -9.19
C VAL A 245 -14.46 32.04 -8.89
N GLN A 246 -14.06 30.96 -9.56
CA GLN A 246 -14.45 29.60 -9.17
C GLN A 246 -13.57 29.19 -7.97
N PHE A 247 -14.20 28.87 -6.84
CA PHE A 247 -13.48 28.31 -5.70
C PHE A 247 -13.35 26.78 -5.81
N GLY A 248 -12.61 26.17 -4.89
CA GLY A 248 -12.20 24.76 -4.99
C GLY A 248 -13.35 23.77 -5.16
N HIS A 249 -14.46 23.94 -4.43
CA HIS A 249 -15.64 23.11 -4.62
C HIS A 249 -16.34 23.44 -5.95
N ALA A 250 -16.81 22.41 -6.67
CA ALA A 250 -17.47 22.59 -7.97
C ALA A 250 -18.68 23.54 -7.90
N GLY A 251 -19.48 23.47 -6.82
CA GLY A 251 -20.63 24.34 -6.61
C GLY A 251 -20.31 25.75 -6.11
N ALA A 252 -19.06 26.06 -5.77
CA ALA A 252 -18.66 27.33 -5.18
C ALA A 252 -18.33 28.39 -6.25
N LYS A 253 -19.35 28.74 -7.03
CA LYS A 253 -19.32 29.83 -8.02
C LYS A 253 -20.57 30.67 -7.89
N SER A 254 -20.41 31.98 -7.81
CA SER A 254 -21.55 32.92 -7.77
C SER A 254 -21.94 33.28 -9.20
N GLY A 255 -23.10 32.81 -9.67
CA GLY A 255 -23.65 33.18 -10.98
C GLY A 255 -24.38 34.54 -11.02
N GLY A 256 -24.53 35.19 -9.87
CA GLY A 256 -25.15 36.50 -9.69
C GLY A 256 -25.25 36.91 -8.21
N ASP A 257 -25.74 38.12 -7.92
CA ASP A 257 -25.75 38.70 -6.57
C ASP A 257 -26.51 37.86 -5.54
N ALA A 258 -27.60 37.21 -5.96
CA ALA A 258 -28.40 36.33 -5.10
C ALA A 258 -27.63 35.07 -4.65
N GLU A 259 -26.65 34.62 -5.42
CA GLU A 259 -25.83 33.46 -5.05
C GLU A 259 -24.65 33.82 -4.16
N SER A 260 -24.43 35.12 -3.92
CA SER A 260 -23.36 35.59 -3.06
C SER A 260 -23.56 35.18 -1.60
N ALA A 261 -22.46 34.94 -0.90
CA ALA A 261 -22.49 34.66 0.53
C ALA A 261 -23.16 35.78 1.34
N ALA A 262 -22.96 37.04 0.94
CA ALA A 262 -23.55 38.21 1.59
C ALA A 262 -25.08 38.22 1.47
N ALA A 263 -25.63 37.97 0.27
CA ALA A 263 -27.08 37.92 0.05
C ALA A 263 -27.74 36.80 0.85
N LYS A 264 -27.12 35.62 0.89
CA LYS A 264 -27.61 34.46 1.66
C LYS A 264 -27.56 34.70 3.18
N ASN A 265 -26.45 35.26 3.69
CA ASN A 265 -26.35 35.64 5.10
C ASN A 265 -27.43 36.67 5.49
N SER A 266 -27.70 37.65 4.62
CA SER A 266 -28.78 38.63 4.82
C SER A 266 -30.17 37.97 4.85
N ALA A 267 -30.44 37.07 3.90
CA ALA A 267 -31.72 36.37 3.81
C ALA A 267 -32.00 35.46 5.02
N LEU A 268 -30.98 34.72 5.49
CA LEU A 268 -31.06 33.90 6.70
C LEU A 268 -31.31 34.76 7.94
N ARG A 269 -30.61 35.90 8.07
CA ARG A 269 -30.81 36.84 9.19
C ARG A 269 -32.23 37.41 9.18
N ALA A 270 -32.74 37.81 8.03
CA ALA A 270 -34.11 38.32 7.88
C ALA A 270 -35.19 37.25 8.18
N ALA A 271 -34.86 35.97 7.99
CA ALA A 271 -35.73 34.84 8.33
C ALA A 271 -35.71 34.47 9.83
N GLY A 272 -34.83 35.07 10.63
CA GLY A 272 -34.71 34.80 12.07
C GLY A 272 -33.57 33.84 12.46
N ALA A 273 -32.72 33.44 11.52
CA ALA A 273 -31.48 32.73 11.87
C ALA A 273 -30.49 33.67 12.57
N LEU A 274 -29.69 33.11 13.46
CA LEU A 274 -28.63 33.81 14.19
C LEU A 274 -27.37 33.79 13.32
N VAL A 275 -27.13 34.89 12.60
CA VAL A 275 -26.04 35.03 11.62
C VAL A 275 -25.01 36.06 12.11
N PRO A 276 -23.75 35.65 12.40
CA PRO A 276 -22.69 36.56 12.86
C PRO A 276 -22.25 37.55 11.76
N GLN A 277 -21.37 38.49 12.10
CA GLN A 277 -20.77 39.40 11.11
C GLN A 277 -19.60 38.73 10.35
N SER A 278 -18.92 37.80 11.01
CA SER A 278 -17.80 37.04 10.43
C SER A 278 -17.82 35.58 10.93
N PHE A 279 -17.01 34.73 10.31
CA PHE A 279 -16.83 33.36 10.78
C PHE A 279 -16.23 33.29 12.19
N GLU A 280 -15.37 34.24 12.57
CA GLU A 280 -14.72 34.29 13.89
C GLU A 280 -15.73 34.43 15.03
N GLU A 281 -16.79 35.20 14.81
CA GLU A 281 -17.87 35.41 15.79
C GLU A 281 -18.82 34.20 15.88
N PHE A 282 -18.73 33.23 14.97
CA PHE A 282 -19.69 32.14 14.88
C PHE A 282 -19.68 31.27 16.14
N ALA A 283 -18.48 30.98 16.68
CA ALA A 283 -18.31 30.26 17.93
C ALA A 283 -19.05 30.94 19.10
N LYS A 284 -18.97 32.26 19.18
CA LYS A 284 -19.63 33.05 20.23
C LYS A 284 -21.16 32.96 20.12
N ILE A 285 -21.72 33.17 18.93
CA ILE A 285 -23.18 33.07 18.72
C ILE A 285 -23.69 31.67 19.06
N ILE A 286 -22.95 30.63 18.69
CA ILE A 286 -23.28 29.24 19.04
C ILE A 286 -23.30 29.07 20.56
N GLY A 287 -22.24 29.48 21.25
CA GLY A 287 -22.13 29.36 22.71
C GLY A 287 -23.21 30.13 23.46
N ASP A 288 -23.50 31.36 23.04
CA ASP A 288 -24.55 32.20 23.62
C ASP A 288 -25.94 31.57 23.46
N THR A 289 -26.20 30.97 22.28
CA THR A 289 -27.45 30.26 21.97
C THR A 289 -27.61 29.02 22.83
N TYR A 290 -26.55 28.22 22.93
CA TYR A 290 -26.53 27.03 23.78
C TYR A 290 -26.76 27.39 25.26
N ALA A 291 -26.05 28.38 25.77
CA ALA A 291 -26.21 28.84 27.16
C ALA A 291 -27.64 29.33 27.45
N ARG A 292 -28.31 29.98 26.48
CA ARG A 292 -29.72 30.35 26.60
C ARG A 292 -30.64 29.13 26.68
N LEU A 293 -30.38 28.09 25.88
CA LEU A 293 -31.17 26.85 25.92
C LEU A 293 -31.00 26.10 27.24
N VAL A 294 -29.78 26.08 27.79
CA VAL A 294 -29.50 25.50 29.12
C VAL A 294 -30.23 26.28 30.22
N ARG A 295 -30.15 27.62 30.23
CA ARG A 295 -30.89 28.45 31.19
C ARG A 295 -32.40 28.30 31.08
N GLY A 296 -32.90 28.07 29.87
CA GLY A 296 -34.31 27.80 29.60
C GLY A 296 -34.76 26.38 29.94
N GLY A 297 -33.86 25.49 30.39
CA GLY A 297 -34.16 24.10 30.72
C GLY A 297 -34.45 23.19 29.51
N LEU A 298 -34.21 23.68 28.29
CA LEU A 298 -34.44 22.91 27.05
C LEU A 298 -33.30 21.95 26.73
N VAL A 299 -32.11 22.22 27.27
CA VAL A 299 -30.92 21.36 27.19
C VAL A 299 -30.47 21.04 28.62
N LYS A 300 -30.26 19.76 28.89
CA LYS A 300 -29.52 19.30 30.06
C LYS A 300 -28.11 18.90 29.59
N PRO A 301 -27.05 19.59 30.05
CA PRO A 301 -25.68 19.24 29.68
C PRO A 301 -25.38 17.78 29.98
N VAL A 302 -24.69 17.14 29.03
CA VAL A 302 -24.38 15.71 29.10
C VAL A 302 -23.20 15.50 30.05
N GLU A 303 -23.36 14.57 30.99
CA GLU A 303 -22.26 14.12 31.86
C GLU A 303 -21.19 13.42 30.99
N GLU A 304 -19.91 13.71 31.21
CA GLU A 304 -18.82 13.20 30.37
C GLU A 304 -18.51 11.74 30.72
N PRO A 305 -18.84 10.76 29.84
CA PRO A 305 -18.46 9.38 30.09
C PRO A 305 -16.97 9.18 29.79
N THR A 306 -16.34 8.21 30.45
CA THR A 306 -14.97 7.82 30.11
C THR A 306 -15.01 6.84 28.93
N PRO A 307 -14.42 7.17 27.77
CA PRO A 307 -14.37 6.25 26.64
C PRO A 307 -13.41 5.08 26.92
N PRO A 308 -13.67 3.88 26.38
CA PRO A 308 -12.73 2.76 26.41
C PRO A 308 -11.35 3.12 25.86
N GLU A 309 -10.31 2.52 26.44
CA GLU A 309 -8.95 2.63 25.90
C GLU A 309 -8.79 1.81 24.62
N LEU A 310 -8.07 2.38 23.66
CA LEU A 310 -7.70 1.70 22.43
C LEU A 310 -6.20 1.33 22.43
N PRO A 311 -5.83 0.18 21.83
CA PRO A 311 -4.42 -0.15 21.66
C PRO A 311 -3.74 0.85 20.72
N LEU A 312 -2.52 1.26 21.07
CA LEU A 312 -1.69 2.05 20.18
C LEU A 312 -1.19 1.18 19.02
N ASP A 313 -1.45 1.61 17.78
CA ASP A 313 -0.93 0.92 16.59
C ASP A 313 0.59 0.75 16.66
N PHE A 314 1.07 -0.46 16.35
CA PHE A 314 2.47 -0.82 16.47
C PHE A 314 3.38 0.07 15.61
N LYS A 315 2.99 0.40 14.37
CA LYS A 315 3.80 1.27 13.50
C LYS A 315 3.87 2.68 14.07
N THR A 316 2.76 3.18 14.59
CA THR A 316 2.71 4.48 15.29
C THR A 316 3.60 4.49 16.52
N ALA A 317 3.56 3.42 17.34
CA ALA A 317 4.40 3.29 18.54
C ALA A 317 5.89 3.25 18.21
N VAL A 318 6.29 2.53 17.16
CA VAL A 318 7.68 2.49 16.67
C VAL A 318 8.11 3.86 16.15
N LYS A 319 7.29 4.53 15.34
CA LYS A 319 7.58 5.86 14.80
C LYS A 319 7.72 6.91 15.90
N ALA A 320 6.95 6.79 16.98
CA ALA A 320 7.04 7.66 18.15
C ALA A 320 8.18 7.29 19.11
N GLY A 321 8.96 6.24 18.82
CA GLY A 321 10.05 5.77 19.70
C GLY A 321 9.59 5.17 21.02
N LYS A 322 8.29 4.86 21.18
CA LYS A 322 7.72 4.28 22.41
C LYS A 322 8.07 2.81 22.58
N VAL A 323 8.31 2.11 21.48
CA VAL A 323 8.69 0.69 21.47
C VAL A 323 9.79 0.44 20.45
N ARG A 324 10.57 -0.63 20.68
CA ARG A 324 11.56 -1.14 19.73
C ARG A 324 11.29 -2.61 19.46
N LYS A 325 11.43 -3.04 18.21
CA LYS A 325 11.34 -4.46 17.82
C LYS A 325 12.63 -4.85 17.11
N PRO A 326 13.33 -5.91 17.56
CA PRO A 326 14.53 -6.39 16.88
C PRO A 326 14.16 -6.91 15.49
N THR A 327 15.07 -6.74 14.53
CA THR A 327 14.95 -7.35 13.20
C THR A 327 15.21 -8.84 13.30
N SER A 328 14.36 -9.66 12.68
CA SER A 328 14.50 -11.12 12.67
C SER A 328 15.41 -11.63 11.55
N ILE A 329 15.58 -10.82 10.49
CA ILE A 329 16.34 -11.18 9.29
C ILE A 329 17.30 -10.04 8.97
N ILE A 330 18.53 -10.41 8.58
CA ILE A 330 19.54 -9.48 8.09
C ILE A 330 19.80 -9.82 6.61
N SER A 331 19.60 -8.84 5.72
CA SER A 331 20.02 -8.90 4.32
C SER A 331 21.16 -7.90 4.10
N THR A 332 22.19 -8.31 3.36
CA THR A 332 23.36 -7.44 3.07
C THR A 332 23.67 -7.32 1.58
N ILE A 333 22.85 -7.91 0.72
CA ILE A 333 23.14 -8.05 -0.72
C ILE A 333 22.24 -7.16 -1.59
N CYS A 334 21.08 -6.76 -1.07
CA CYS A 334 20.06 -6.03 -1.82
C CYS A 334 19.23 -5.17 -0.87
N ASP A 335 18.85 -3.97 -1.30
CA ASP A 335 17.88 -3.09 -0.61
C ASP A 335 16.90 -2.50 -1.63
N ASP A 336 15.62 -2.76 -1.43
CA ASP A 336 14.48 -2.38 -2.29
C ASP A 336 13.56 -1.35 -1.64
N ARG A 337 13.93 -0.82 -0.46
CA ARG A 337 13.07 0.07 0.33
C ARG A 337 13.25 1.55 -0.01
N GLY A 338 14.36 1.91 -0.66
CA GLY A 338 14.67 3.27 -1.08
C GLY A 338 13.94 3.68 -2.35
N ASP A 339 14.27 4.86 -2.87
CA ASP A 339 13.73 5.36 -4.14
C ASP A 339 14.15 4.50 -5.34
N GLU A 340 15.27 3.78 -5.21
CA GLU A 340 15.79 2.87 -6.21
C GLU A 340 16.31 1.57 -5.58
N LEU A 341 16.18 0.47 -6.32
CA LEU A 341 16.76 -0.84 -5.99
C LEU A 341 18.30 -0.75 -5.97
N THR A 342 18.93 -1.32 -4.95
CA THR A 342 20.40 -1.40 -4.89
C THR A 342 20.89 -2.83 -4.76
N TYR A 343 21.98 -3.18 -5.47
CA TYR A 343 22.74 -4.43 -5.27
C TYR A 343 24.06 -4.12 -4.59
N ALA A 344 24.22 -4.62 -3.36
CA ALA A 344 25.34 -4.31 -2.47
C ALA A 344 25.65 -2.80 -2.36
N GLY A 345 24.60 -1.96 -2.40
CA GLY A 345 24.69 -0.50 -2.34
C GLY A 345 24.88 0.20 -3.69
N VAL A 346 25.03 -0.53 -4.79
CA VAL A 346 25.09 0.06 -6.14
C VAL A 346 23.66 0.18 -6.71
N PRO A 347 23.21 1.38 -7.11
CA PRO A 347 21.87 1.57 -7.67
C PRO A 347 21.65 0.82 -8.98
N ILE A 348 20.42 0.36 -9.22
CA ILE A 348 20.10 -0.41 -10.44
C ILE A 348 20.26 0.42 -11.72
N SER A 349 20.01 1.74 -11.67
CA SER A 349 20.29 2.69 -12.77
C SER A 349 21.74 2.63 -13.21
N GLU A 350 22.70 2.57 -12.26
CA GLU A 350 24.11 2.45 -12.57
C GLU A 350 24.42 1.10 -13.23
N ILE A 351 23.83 0.01 -12.73
CA ILE A 351 24.03 -1.35 -13.21
C ILE A 351 23.45 -1.56 -14.61
N CYS A 352 22.42 -0.81 -14.99
CA CYS A 352 21.81 -0.93 -16.32
C CYS A 352 22.59 -0.20 -17.43
N HIS A 353 23.69 0.49 -17.12
CA HIS A 353 24.58 1.06 -18.14
C HIS A 353 25.32 -0.04 -18.92
N GLU A 354 25.66 0.24 -20.19
CA GLU A 354 26.22 -0.74 -21.15
C GLU A 354 27.55 -1.41 -20.69
N GLU A 355 28.23 -0.84 -19.70
CA GLU A 355 29.51 -1.34 -19.19
C GLU A 355 29.37 -2.53 -18.22
N TYR A 356 28.20 -2.72 -17.62
CA TYR A 356 27.94 -3.80 -16.67
C TYR A 356 27.48 -5.07 -17.40
N VAL A 357 28.09 -6.21 -17.05
CA VAL A 357 27.66 -7.54 -17.51
C VAL A 357 27.01 -8.33 -16.37
N VAL A 358 26.38 -9.47 -16.69
CA VAL A 358 25.80 -10.37 -15.68
C VAL A 358 26.82 -10.79 -14.62
N GLY A 359 28.10 -10.91 -15.00
CA GLY A 359 29.19 -11.17 -14.07
C GLY A 359 29.38 -10.09 -12.99
N ASP A 360 29.13 -8.81 -13.29
CA ASP A 360 29.20 -7.73 -12.31
C ASP A 360 28.05 -7.81 -11.30
N VAL A 361 26.85 -8.15 -11.77
CA VAL A 361 25.67 -8.38 -10.92
C VAL A 361 25.94 -9.55 -9.96
N ILE A 362 26.53 -10.64 -10.45
CA ILE A 362 26.97 -11.76 -9.62
C ILE A 362 28.04 -11.30 -8.62
N GLY A 363 28.98 -10.47 -9.07
CA GLY A 363 29.98 -9.81 -8.23
C GLY A 363 29.37 -9.12 -7.01
N LEU A 364 28.39 -8.27 -7.26
CA LEU A 364 27.70 -7.50 -6.24
C LEU A 364 26.85 -8.39 -5.33
N LEU A 365 26.03 -9.29 -5.89
CA LEU A 365 25.10 -10.08 -5.09
C LEU A 365 25.77 -11.21 -4.29
N TRP A 366 26.75 -11.89 -4.88
CA TRP A 366 27.39 -13.05 -4.22
C TRP A 366 28.58 -12.62 -3.37
N PHE A 367 29.38 -11.69 -3.86
CA PHE A 367 30.63 -11.30 -3.22
C PHE A 367 30.57 -9.92 -2.54
N LYS A 368 29.52 -9.12 -2.78
CA LYS A 368 29.39 -7.73 -2.27
C LYS A 368 30.58 -6.87 -2.69
N ARG A 369 31.02 -7.05 -3.94
CA ARG A 369 32.17 -6.38 -4.53
C ARG A 369 31.92 -6.09 -6.00
N LYS A 370 32.28 -4.89 -6.46
CA LYS A 370 32.45 -4.60 -7.88
C LYS A 370 33.74 -5.26 -8.35
N LEU A 371 33.62 -6.35 -9.10
CA LEU A 371 34.77 -7.10 -9.59
C LEU A 371 35.47 -6.32 -10.72
N PRO A 372 36.78 -6.54 -10.96
CA PRO A 372 37.43 -6.01 -12.14
C PRO A 372 36.76 -6.54 -13.43
N PRO A 373 36.72 -5.78 -14.54
CA PRO A 373 36.01 -6.20 -15.76
C PRO A 373 36.41 -7.58 -16.29
N TYR A 374 37.70 -7.95 -16.17
CA TYR A 374 38.16 -9.27 -16.60
C TYR A 374 37.61 -10.42 -15.73
N ALA A 375 37.37 -10.17 -14.45
CA ALA A 375 36.83 -11.16 -13.52
C ALA A 375 35.32 -11.34 -13.75
N SER A 376 34.57 -10.25 -13.91
CA SER A 376 33.16 -10.28 -14.29
C SER A 376 32.97 -11.00 -15.63
N ARG A 377 33.83 -10.72 -16.61
CA ARG A 377 33.79 -11.39 -17.91
C ARG A 377 34.16 -12.87 -17.83
N PHE A 378 35.12 -13.25 -16.99
CA PHE A 378 35.45 -14.66 -16.75
C PHE A 378 34.28 -15.44 -16.15
N ILE A 379 33.56 -14.84 -15.18
CA ILE A 379 32.34 -15.44 -14.60
C ILE A 379 31.29 -15.66 -15.71
N GLU A 380 31.06 -14.67 -16.55
CA GLU A 380 30.13 -14.78 -17.69
C GLU A 380 30.58 -15.86 -18.70
N MET A 381 31.88 -16.01 -18.94
CA MET A 381 32.43 -17.08 -19.78
C MET A 381 32.17 -18.45 -19.16
N CYS A 382 32.37 -18.60 -17.85
CA CYS A 382 32.05 -19.84 -17.15
C CYS A 382 30.57 -20.21 -17.33
N LEU A 383 29.66 -19.25 -17.15
CA LEU A 383 28.21 -19.45 -17.35
C LEU A 383 27.88 -19.92 -18.77
N LYS A 384 28.50 -19.32 -19.80
CA LYS A 384 28.29 -19.73 -21.20
C LYS A 384 28.77 -21.15 -21.48
N LEU A 385 29.88 -21.56 -20.88
CA LEU A 385 30.48 -22.88 -21.09
C LEU A 385 29.71 -24.01 -20.40
N VAL A 386 29.05 -23.71 -19.28
CA VAL A 386 28.26 -24.69 -18.51
C VAL A 386 26.75 -24.59 -18.78
N ALA A 387 26.34 -23.80 -19.76
CA ALA A 387 24.93 -23.53 -20.04
C ALA A 387 24.11 -24.80 -20.34
N ASP A 388 24.68 -25.74 -21.11
CA ASP A 388 24.10 -27.06 -21.35
C ASP A 388 25.17 -28.07 -21.79
N HIS A 389 24.91 -29.36 -21.56
CA HIS A 389 25.77 -30.47 -22.03
C HIS A 389 24.95 -31.62 -22.64
N GLY A 390 23.79 -31.28 -23.20
CA GLY A 390 22.89 -32.22 -23.86
C GLY A 390 21.97 -32.98 -22.91
N PRO A 391 20.95 -33.67 -23.46
CA PRO A 391 19.82 -34.20 -22.69
C PRO A 391 20.12 -35.47 -21.89
N CYS A 392 21.29 -36.07 -22.08
CA CYS A 392 21.65 -37.36 -21.46
C CYS A 392 22.23 -37.23 -20.04
N VAL A 393 22.57 -36.01 -19.62
CA VAL A 393 23.07 -35.78 -18.25
C VAL A 393 21.92 -35.80 -17.25
N SER A 394 22.20 -36.19 -16.00
CA SER A 394 21.18 -36.43 -14.97
C SER A 394 20.18 -35.29 -14.81
N GLY A 395 20.65 -34.03 -14.74
CA GLY A 395 19.78 -32.88 -14.58
C GLY A 395 18.87 -32.62 -15.78
N ALA A 396 19.43 -32.61 -16.99
CA ALA A 396 18.66 -32.40 -18.20
C ALA A 396 17.61 -33.51 -18.40
N HIS A 397 17.98 -34.77 -18.15
CA HIS A 397 17.05 -35.90 -18.23
C HIS A 397 15.89 -35.74 -17.25
N ASN A 398 16.16 -35.43 -15.98
CA ASN A 398 15.11 -35.23 -14.97
C ASN A 398 14.18 -34.05 -15.30
N THR A 399 14.72 -32.95 -15.83
CA THR A 399 13.92 -31.81 -16.30
C THR A 399 13.00 -32.23 -17.44
N ILE A 400 13.53 -32.97 -18.43
CA ILE A 400 12.75 -33.45 -19.59
C ILE A 400 11.65 -34.41 -19.12
N VAL A 401 11.94 -35.34 -18.22
CA VAL A 401 10.94 -36.27 -17.68
C VAL A 401 9.84 -35.52 -16.95
N ALA A 402 10.17 -34.55 -16.09
CA ALA A 402 9.18 -33.75 -15.38
C ALA A 402 8.31 -32.90 -16.33
N ALA A 403 8.92 -32.26 -17.33
CA ALA A 403 8.19 -31.50 -18.34
C ALA A 403 7.25 -32.41 -19.15
N ARG A 404 7.73 -33.60 -19.56
CA ARG A 404 6.91 -34.61 -20.24
C ARG A 404 5.80 -35.19 -19.37
N ALA A 405 5.95 -35.11 -18.04
CA ALA A 405 4.90 -35.45 -17.08
C ALA A 405 3.86 -34.32 -16.88
N GLY A 406 3.90 -33.25 -17.68
CA GLY A 406 2.94 -32.15 -17.64
C GLY A 406 3.16 -31.18 -16.48
N LYS A 407 4.37 -31.15 -15.90
CA LYS A 407 4.72 -30.20 -14.85
C LYS A 407 5.04 -28.83 -15.44
N ASP A 408 4.81 -27.79 -14.66
CA ASP A 408 5.17 -26.41 -15.00
C ASP A 408 6.69 -26.22 -15.09
N LEU A 409 7.12 -25.07 -15.60
CA LEU A 409 8.52 -24.72 -15.81
C LEU A 409 9.34 -24.80 -14.51
N VAL A 410 8.83 -24.28 -13.40
CA VAL A 410 9.56 -24.22 -12.12
C VAL A 410 9.71 -25.64 -11.57
N SER A 411 8.63 -26.41 -11.53
CA SER A 411 8.66 -27.81 -11.10
C SER A 411 9.64 -28.64 -11.94
N SER A 412 9.63 -28.45 -13.27
CA SER A 412 10.49 -29.19 -14.19
C SER A 412 11.96 -28.82 -14.01
N LEU A 413 12.27 -27.52 -13.91
CA LEU A 413 13.62 -27.02 -13.66
C LEU A 413 14.16 -27.55 -12.33
N VAL A 414 13.40 -27.43 -11.24
CA VAL A 414 13.82 -27.87 -9.90
C VAL A 414 14.07 -29.38 -9.87
N SER A 415 13.26 -30.18 -10.56
CA SER A 415 13.48 -31.63 -10.71
C SER A 415 14.88 -31.96 -11.25
N GLY A 416 15.35 -31.21 -12.24
CA GLY A 416 16.71 -31.34 -12.76
C GLY A 416 17.79 -30.76 -11.83
N LEU A 417 17.57 -29.57 -11.27
CA LEU A 417 18.53 -28.91 -10.38
C LEU A 417 18.83 -29.72 -9.12
N LEU A 418 17.85 -30.47 -8.58
CA LEU A 418 18.03 -31.36 -7.43
C LEU A 418 18.98 -32.55 -7.70
N THR A 419 19.36 -32.79 -8.96
CA THR A 419 20.39 -33.77 -9.30
C THR A 419 21.81 -33.21 -9.19
N ILE A 420 21.96 -31.87 -9.15
CA ILE A 420 23.27 -31.21 -9.05
C ILE A 420 23.82 -31.43 -7.63
N GLY A 421 25.02 -31.98 -7.57
CA GLY A 421 25.69 -32.39 -6.34
C GLY A 421 26.97 -33.19 -6.63
N PRO A 422 27.40 -34.09 -5.72
CA PRO A 422 28.75 -34.66 -5.78
C PRO A 422 29.04 -35.53 -7.02
N ARG A 423 28.01 -36.08 -7.68
CA ARG A 423 28.17 -36.92 -8.89
C ARG A 423 27.86 -36.21 -10.19
N PHE A 424 27.16 -35.08 -10.15
CA PHE A 424 26.76 -34.31 -11.32
C PHE A 424 26.88 -32.82 -11.00
N GLY A 425 27.81 -32.12 -11.64
CA GLY A 425 28.11 -30.69 -11.41
C GLY A 425 29.06 -30.39 -10.24
N GLY A 426 29.26 -31.30 -9.28
CA GLY A 426 30.14 -31.10 -8.12
C GLY A 426 31.65 -31.09 -8.41
N ALA A 427 32.07 -31.55 -9.59
CA ALA A 427 33.48 -31.70 -9.95
C ALA A 427 34.26 -30.37 -9.95
N ILE A 428 33.60 -29.25 -10.22
CA ILE A 428 34.21 -27.90 -10.19
C ILE A 428 34.67 -27.55 -8.77
N ASP A 429 33.80 -27.72 -7.77
CA ASP A 429 34.09 -27.43 -6.36
C ASP A 429 35.11 -28.43 -5.79
N ASP A 430 34.96 -29.72 -6.13
CA ASP A 430 35.88 -30.78 -5.69
C ASP A 430 37.30 -30.58 -6.24
N ALA A 431 37.43 -30.16 -7.51
CA ALA A 431 38.71 -29.82 -8.11
C ALA A 431 39.33 -28.61 -7.40
N ALA A 432 38.59 -27.50 -7.28
CA ALA A 432 39.07 -26.31 -6.59
C ALA A 432 39.58 -26.65 -5.18
N ARG A 433 38.80 -27.37 -4.37
CA ARG A 433 39.22 -27.78 -3.02
C ARG A 433 40.46 -28.66 -3.02
N SER A 434 40.51 -29.66 -3.88
CA SER A 434 41.60 -30.65 -3.91
C SER A 434 42.93 -30.03 -4.36
N PHE A 435 42.91 -29.23 -5.42
CA PHE A 435 44.09 -28.52 -5.89
C PHE A 435 44.53 -27.44 -4.90
N LYS A 436 43.59 -26.74 -4.25
CA LYS A 436 43.91 -25.77 -3.20
C LYS A 436 44.63 -26.42 -2.02
N ASP A 437 44.09 -27.52 -1.47
CA ASP A 437 44.71 -28.25 -0.35
C ASP A 437 46.13 -28.69 -0.69
N ALA A 438 46.35 -29.20 -1.90
CA ALA A 438 47.66 -29.67 -2.33
C ALA A 438 48.69 -28.53 -2.41
N VAL A 439 48.30 -27.38 -2.96
CA VAL A 439 49.13 -26.16 -3.04
C VAL A 439 49.41 -25.61 -1.64
N ASP A 440 48.39 -25.48 -0.78
CA ASP A 440 48.53 -24.97 0.59
C ASP A 440 49.50 -25.83 1.42
N ARG A 441 49.47 -27.15 1.21
CA ARG A 441 50.36 -28.12 1.86
C ARG A 441 51.71 -28.28 1.19
N LYS A 442 51.95 -27.56 0.08
CA LYS A 442 53.19 -27.59 -0.71
C LYS A 442 53.56 -29.00 -1.19
N LEU A 443 52.56 -29.79 -1.55
CA LEU A 443 52.79 -31.11 -2.13
C LEU A 443 53.36 -30.95 -3.54
N THR A 444 54.26 -31.84 -3.95
CA THR A 444 54.62 -31.96 -5.37
C THR A 444 53.47 -32.63 -6.13
N ALA A 445 53.41 -32.43 -7.45
CA ALA A 445 52.44 -33.11 -8.31
C ALA A 445 52.44 -34.63 -8.08
N GLU A 446 53.62 -35.26 -8.03
CA GLU A 446 53.78 -36.68 -7.74
C GLU A 446 53.17 -37.07 -6.38
N GLN A 447 53.52 -36.35 -5.30
CA GLN A 447 53.01 -36.62 -3.95
C GLN A 447 51.48 -36.51 -3.89
N PHE A 448 50.91 -35.53 -4.59
CA PHE A 448 49.46 -35.38 -4.68
C PHE A 448 48.81 -36.53 -5.44
N VAL A 449 49.33 -36.88 -6.63
CA VAL A 449 48.76 -37.95 -7.46
C VAL A 449 48.87 -39.32 -6.78
N GLU A 450 50.05 -39.68 -6.25
CA GLU A 450 50.23 -40.95 -5.54
C GLU A 450 49.46 -40.96 -4.22
N GLY A 451 49.37 -39.83 -3.53
CA GLY A 451 48.55 -39.70 -2.32
C GLY A 451 47.05 -39.91 -2.58
N MET A 452 46.53 -39.46 -3.71
CA MET A 452 45.14 -39.72 -4.13
C MET A 452 44.93 -41.19 -4.51
N LYS A 453 45.89 -41.77 -5.24
CA LYS A 453 45.88 -43.19 -5.61
C LYS A 453 45.92 -44.11 -4.39
N ALA A 454 46.77 -43.82 -3.40
CA ALA A 454 46.84 -44.57 -2.15
C ALA A 454 45.52 -44.55 -1.36
N LYS A 455 44.75 -43.48 -1.50
CA LYS A 455 43.40 -43.33 -0.92
C LYS A 455 42.29 -43.98 -1.77
N GLY A 456 42.63 -44.59 -2.90
CA GLY A 456 41.67 -45.14 -3.86
C GLY A 456 40.76 -44.09 -4.52
N LYS A 457 41.20 -42.82 -4.55
CA LYS A 457 40.41 -41.70 -5.11
C LYS A 457 40.97 -41.27 -6.46
N ARG A 458 40.08 -40.99 -7.40
CA ARG A 458 40.43 -40.27 -8.64
C ARG A 458 40.63 -38.79 -8.33
N ILE A 459 41.45 -38.11 -9.12
CA ILE A 459 41.67 -36.67 -8.98
C ILE A 459 40.49 -35.96 -9.66
N PRO A 460 39.67 -35.20 -8.92
CA PRO A 460 38.58 -34.44 -9.52
C PRO A 460 39.15 -33.38 -10.48
N GLY A 461 38.51 -33.24 -11.64
CA GLY A 461 38.98 -32.33 -12.69
C GLY A 461 40.03 -32.93 -13.65
N ILE A 462 40.52 -34.15 -13.41
CA ILE A 462 41.44 -34.85 -14.33
C ILE A 462 40.74 -36.04 -14.99
N GLY A 463 40.86 -36.13 -16.31
CA GLY A 463 40.35 -37.21 -17.13
C GLY A 463 39.22 -36.78 -18.06
N HIS A 464 39.24 -37.33 -19.27
CA HIS A 464 38.20 -37.14 -20.28
C HIS A 464 37.88 -38.46 -20.99
N LEU A 465 36.63 -38.63 -21.44
CA LEU A 465 36.17 -39.85 -22.12
C LEU A 465 36.67 -39.95 -23.58
N ILE A 466 36.63 -38.84 -24.33
CA ILE A 466 36.99 -38.78 -25.75
C ILE A 466 38.31 -38.03 -26.02
N LYS A 467 38.46 -36.83 -25.44
CA LYS A 467 39.63 -35.94 -25.58
C LYS A 467 40.89 -36.51 -24.92
N SER A 468 42.04 -36.09 -25.44
CA SER A 468 43.38 -36.55 -25.05
C SER A 468 44.41 -35.42 -25.13
N ALA A 469 45.70 -35.68 -24.87
CA ALA A 469 46.75 -34.69 -25.05
C ALA A 469 46.89 -34.21 -26.51
N ASP A 470 46.55 -35.08 -27.48
CA ASP A 470 46.63 -34.79 -28.92
C ASP A 470 45.39 -34.06 -29.46
N ASP A 471 44.23 -34.19 -28.77
CA ASP A 471 42.98 -33.50 -29.07
C ASP A 471 42.38 -32.92 -27.78
N ILE A 472 42.87 -31.74 -27.40
CA ILE A 472 42.50 -31.04 -26.16
C ILE A 472 41.09 -30.43 -26.29
N ASP A 473 40.30 -30.51 -25.22
CA ASP A 473 39.00 -29.85 -25.12
C ASP A 473 39.12 -28.32 -25.34
N LYS A 474 38.45 -27.81 -26.38
CA LYS A 474 38.49 -26.39 -26.74
C LYS A 474 37.98 -25.47 -25.63
N ARG A 475 37.07 -25.93 -24.77
CA ARG A 475 36.57 -25.15 -23.63
C ARG A 475 37.69 -24.87 -22.62
N VAL A 476 38.55 -25.86 -22.38
CA VAL A 476 39.71 -25.75 -21.50
C VAL A 476 40.73 -24.78 -22.10
N VAL A 477 40.98 -24.86 -23.41
CA VAL A 477 41.89 -23.95 -24.12
C VAL A 477 41.43 -22.49 -23.99
N ILE A 478 40.15 -22.21 -24.27
CA ILE A 478 39.57 -20.87 -24.18
C ILE A 478 39.74 -20.26 -22.78
N LEU A 479 39.47 -21.04 -21.73
CA LEU A 479 39.62 -20.59 -20.35
C LEU A 479 41.08 -20.32 -19.97
N LYS A 480 42.00 -21.23 -20.34
CA LYS A 480 43.43 -21.08 -20.08
C LYS A 480 44.01 -19.86 -20.77
N ASP A 481 43.68 -19.65 -22.03
CA ASP A 481 44.19 -18.51 -22.81
C ASP A 481 43.68 -17.18 -22.25
N TYR A 482 42.41 -17.15 -21.82
CA TYR A 482 41.85 -15.98 -21.16
C TYR A 482 42.56 -15.68 -19.83
N ALA A 483 42.71 -16.68 -18.97
CA ALA A 483 43.38 -16.52 -17.69
C ALA A 483 44.83 -16.08 -17.83
N LYS A 484 45.61 -16.73 -18.71
CA LYS A 484 47.02 -16.36 -18.97
C LYS A 484 47.19 -14.91 -19.45
N LYS A 485 46.20 -14.38 -20.17
CA LYS A 485 46.22 -13.01 -20.68
C LYS A 485 45.83 -11.97 -19.62
N HIS A 486 44.92 -12.31 -18.70
CA HIS A 486 44.24 -11.33 -17.87
C HIS A 486 44.50 -11.46 -16.36
N PHE A 487 44.91 -12.64 -15.87
CA PHE A 487 45.11 -12.89 -14.45
C PHE A 487 46.55 -12.56 -14.05
N THR A 488 46.72 -12.02 -12.84
CA THR A 488 48.04 -11.71 -12.26
C THR A 488 48.64 -12.89 -11.51
N SER A 489 47.82 -13.87 -11.13
CA SER A 489 48.22 -15.13 -10.51
C SER A 489 47.72 -16.30 -11.35
N SER A 490 48.59 -17.28 -11.56
CA SER A 490 48.29 -18.56 -12.19
C SER A 490 48.72 -19.73 -11.30
N THR A 491 48.82 -19.51 -9.98
CA THR A 491 49.41 -20.48 -9.05
C THR A 491 48.70 -21.83 -9.09
N TYR A 492 47.37 -21.84 -9.10
CA TYR A 492 46.61 -23.08 -9.11
C TYR A 492 46.55 -23.69 -10.51
N LEU A 493 46.48 -22.86 -11.55
CA LEU A 493 46.57 -23.33 -12.93
C LEU A 493 47.91 -24.03 -13.20
N GLU A 494 49.05 -23.40 -12.90
CA GLU A 494 50.38 -23.97 -13.15
C GLU A 494 50.55 -25.29 -12.38
N TYR A 495 50.15 -25.34 -11.12
CA TYR A 495 50.17 -26.59 -10.35
C TYR A 495 49.27 -27.68 -10.95
N ALA A 496 48.09 -27.31 -11.46
CA ALA A 496 47.21 -28.25 -12.14
C ALA A 496 47.81 -28.78 -13.46
N LEU A 497 48.58 -27.96 -14.18
CA LEU A 497 49.31 -28.37 -15.39
C LEU A 497 50.50 -29.28 -15.07
N GLU A 498 51.20 -29.06 -13.95
CA GLU A 498 52.21 -30.00 -13.46
C GLU A 498 51.60 -31.37 -13.12
N VAL A 499 50.44 -31.36 -12.46
CA VAL A 499 49.66 -32.58 -12.18
C VAL A 499 49.22 -33.27 -13.48
N GLU A 500 48.72 -32.51 -14.46
CA GLU A 500 48.36 -33.02 -15.79
C GLU A 500 49.55 -33.67 -16.49
N GLN A 501 50.72 -33.03 -16.49
CA GLN A 501 51.95 -33.59 -17.07
C GLN A 501 52.32 -34.93 -16.43
N TYR A 502 52.20 -35.04 -15.11
CA TYR A 502 52.45 -36.30 -14.41
C TYR A 502 51.39 -37.37 -14.73
N THR A 503 50.10 -37.01 -14.81
CA THR A 503 49.04 -37.97 -15.13
C THR A 503 49.08 -38.46 -16.58
N LEU A 504 49.54 -37.62 -17.52
CA LEU A 504 49.71 -37.99 -18.92
C LEU A 504 50.77 -39.06 -19.16
N GLN A 505 51.76 -39.18 -18.26
CA GLN A 505 52.71 -40.30 -18.28
C GLN A 505 52.02 -41.65 -18.02
N LYS A 506 50.82 -41.64 -17.42
CA LYS A 506 50.04 -42.85 -17.10
C LYS A 506 49.01 -43.19 -18.15
N ALA A 507 48.29 -42.20 -18.69
CA ALA A 507 47.39 -42.41 -19.81
C ALA A 507 47.11 -41.11 -20.56
N ASN A 508 46.97 -41.20 -21.89
CA ASN A 508 46.84 -40.04 -22.79
C ASN A 508 45.53 -39.25 -22.61
N ASN A 509 44.51 -39.84 -21.98
CA ASN A 509 43.21 -39.19 -21.74
C ASN A 509 43.08 -38.57 -20.33
N LEU A 510 44.13 -38.63 -19.50
CA LEU A 510 44.17 -38.01 -18.17
C LEU A 510 44.60 -36.55 -18.24
N ILE A 511 43.86 -35.77 -19.04
CA ILE A 511 44.00 -34.31 -19.20
C ILE A 511 43.16 -33.54 -18.20
N LEU A 512 43.50 -32.26 -17.95
CA LEU A 512 42.66 -31.33 -17.20
C LEU A 512 41.36 -31.07 -17.97
N ASN A 513 40.23 -31.44 -17.38
CA ASN A 513 38.92 -31.24 -17.99
C ASN A 513 38.36 -29.84 -17.68
N VAL A 514 37.22 -29.49 -18.29
CA VAL A 514 36.61 -28.16 -18.14
C VAL A 514 36.22 -27.86 -16.69
N ASP A 515 35.74 -28.85 -15.94
CA ASP A 515 35.34 -28.66 -14.54
C ASP A 515 36.56 -28.35 -13.66
N GLY A 516 37.64 -29.10 -13.85
CA GLY A 516 38.93 -28.87 -13.19
C GLY A 516 39.51 -27.51 -13.53
N CYS A 517 39.48 -27.14 -14.81
CA CYS A 517 39.95 -25.86 -15.32
C CYS A 517 39.19 -24.68 -14.70
N ILE A 518 37.84 -24.73 -14.69
CA ILE A 518 37.02 -23.69 -14.04
C ILE A 518 37.36 -23.62 -12.55
N GLY A 519 37.45 -24.76 -11.85
CA GLY A 519 37.72 -24.80 -10.42
C GLY A 519 39.04 -24.12 -10.03
N VAL A 520 40.14 -24.48 -10.68
CA VAL A 520 41.46 -23.89 -10.37
C VAL A 520 41.57 -22.44 -10.83
N LEU A 521 40.97 -22.09 -11.96
CA LEU A 521 40.97 -20.71 -12.45
C LEU A 521 40.07 -19.80 -11.60
N PHE A 522 39.00 -20.31 -11.00
CA PHE A 522 38.20 -19.50 -10.09
C PHE A 522 38.97 -19.17 -8.81
N LEU A 523 39.85 -20.07 -8.34
CA LEU A 523 40.79 -19.75 -7.26
C LEU A 523 41.75 -18.65 -7.71
N ASP A 524 42.42 -18.83 -8.85
CA ASP A 524 43.34 -17.84 -9.41
C ASP A 524 42.66 -16.48 -9.65
N LEU A 525 41.38 -16.44 -10.03
CA LEU A 525 40.59 -15.22 -10.16
C LEU A 525 40.40 -14.51 -8.82
N LEU A 526 40.04 -15.24 -7.76
CA LEU A 526 39.85 -14.67 -6.43
C LEU A 526 41.15 -14.07 -5.89
N TYR A 527 42.31 -14.66 -6.20
CA TYR A 527 43.61 -14.07 -5.88
C TYR A 527 43.97 -12.89 -6.77
N SER A 528 43.78 -13.03 -8.09
CA SER A 528 44.20 -12.03 -9.09
C SER A 528 43.41 -10.73 -8.96
N CYS A 529 42.15 -10.79 -8.54
CA CYS A 529 41.31 -9.61 -8.42
C CYS A 529 41.69 -8.71 -7.24
N GLY A 530 42.44 -9.20 -6.26
CA GLY A 530 42.92 -8.42 -5.11
C GLY A 530 41.83 -7.96 -4.13
N LEU A 531 40.59 -8.44 -4.29
CA LEU A 531 39.43 -8.03 -3.48
C LEU A 531 39.15 -8.95 -2.28
N PHE A 532 39.80 -10.11 -2.24
CA PHE A 532 39.60 -11.14 -1.22
C PHE A 532 40.90 -11.41 -0.46
N LYS A 533 40.81 -11.60 0.86
CA LYS A 533 41.96 -12.01 1.67
C LYS A 533 42.29 -13.48 1.41
N LYS A 534 43.57 -13.82 1.51
CA LYS A 534 44.08 -15.19 1.38
C LYS A 534 43.54 -16.10 2.48
#